data_AF-A0A450XGJ3-F1
#
_entry.id   AF-A0A450XGJ3-F1
#
_cell.length_a   1.000
_cell.length_b   1.000
_cell.length_c   1.000
_cell.angle_alpha   90.00
_cell.angle_beta   90.00
_cell.angle_gamma   90.00
#
_symmetry.space_group_name_H-M   'P 1'
#
loop_
_entity.id
_entity.type
_entity.pdbx_description
1 polymer ?
#
loop_
_entity_poly.entity_id
_entity_poly.type
_entity_poly.pdbx_seq_one_letter_code
_entity_poly.pdbx_strand_id
1 'polypeptide(L)'
;GDPGPQGKQGIPGQKGDKGDPGPPGQKGDPGQKGDPGSVGPKGDKGEQGDSFWSNSGSGISYDGGRVSLVGTPPRGMSKLRLETSVPAPGALFWAINTDGGVNQSVGFYKVEDGGYNPATGPGQALVFSNDGNRAVPTGGFAIVPWAEWEAGIRIMERGNVGVGVRHPDPNYRLDVAGTIRGSNFVNGSDARLKKDIQPLEAPLDKLARLRGVSYRWKDEEKGREREIGVIAQEMEKEFPELVSTDDKGYKSVAYGKLTAVLMEAMKEQQKAIEAQQSRISRLEAELEELRDRIGK
;
A
#
# COMPACT_ATOMS: atom_id res chain seq x y z
N GLY A 1 72.37 81.50 -72.13
CA GLY A 1 71.73 80.27 -71.62
C GLY A 1 72.85 79.44 -71.11
N ASP A 2 73.18 79.63 -69.84
CA ASP A 2 74.57 79.54 -69.42
C ASP A 2 74.84 78.18 -68.76
N PRO A 3 75.80 77.40 -69.28
CA PRO A 3 76.27 76.18 -68.65
C PRO A 3 76.85 76.44 -67.26
N GLY A 4 76.53 75.52 -66.35
CA GLY A 4 76.79 75.64 -64.93
C GLY A 4 78.28 75.75 -64.57
N PRO A 5 78.60 76.46 -63.46
CA PRO A 5 79.97 76.58 -63.00
C PRO A 5 80.52 75.22 -62.55
N GLN A 6 81.61 74.76 -63.18
CA GLN A 6 82.40 73.65 -62.67
C GLN A 6 83.08 74.07 -61.37
N GLY A 7 82.97 73.19 -60.38
CA GLY A 7 83.23 73.48 -58.97
C GLY A 7 84.67 73.88 -58.65
N LYS A 8 84.80 74.81 -57.71
CA LYS A 8 86.08 75.11 -57.06
C LYS A 8 86.40 74.01 -56.06
N GLN A 9 87.54 73.36 -56.24
CA GLN A 9 88.11 72.42 -55.27
C GLN A 9 88.45 73.17 -53.98
N GLY A 10 87.87 72.73 -52.86
CA GLY A 10 88.15 73.26 -51.52
C GLY A 10 89.35 72.57 -50.88
N ILE A 11 90.20 73.38 -50.25
CA ILE A 11 91.45 73.08 -49.56
C ILE A 11 91.27 72.07 -48.39
N PRO A 12 92.30 71.24 -48.09
CA PRO A 12 92.26 70.20 -47.04
C PRO A 12 91.99 70.73 -45.62
N GLY A 13 91.40 69.84 -44.81
CA GLY A 13 90.81 70.15 -43.51
C GLY A 13 91.79 70.58 -42.42
N GLN A 14 91.28 71.38 -41.48
CA GLN A 14 91.97 71.71 -40.24
C GLN A 14 91.61 70.71 -39.14
N LYS A 15 92.65 70.34 -38.39
CA LYS A 15 92.68 69.42 -37.26
C LYS A 15 91.91 69.99 -36.07
N GLY A 16 91.14 69.14 -35.38
CA GLY A 16 90.41 69.50 -34.17
C GLY A 16 91.23 69.40 -32.89
N ASP A 17 90.64 69.90 -31.81
CA ASP A 17 90.72 69.53 -30.38
C ASP A 17 90.05 70.72 -29.64
N LYS A 18 89.34 70.65 -28.51
CA LYS A 18 88.75 69.64 -27.63
C LYS A 18 87.64 70.40 -26.84
N GLY A 19 86.61 69.69 -26.37
CA GLY A 19 85.35 70.28 -25.90
C GLY A 19 85.39 71.02 -24.55
N ASP A 20 84.21 71.49 -24.14
CA ASP A 20 83.86 71.92 -22.79
C ASP A 20 82.30 71.95 -22.61
N PRO A 21 81.76 71.91 -21.39
CA PRO A 21 80.80 70.86 -21.00
C PRO A 21 79.34 71.28 -20.71
N GLY A 22 78.40 70.35 -20.99
CA GLY A 22 77.09 70.10 -20.33
C GLY A 22 76.12 71.27 -20.08
N PRO A 23 75.11 71.08 -19.22
CA PRO A 23 73.92 70.22 -19.27
C PRO A 23 72.76 71.01 -19.98
N PRO A 24 71.42 70.78 -19.88
CA PRO A 24 70.60 69.83 -19.13
C PRO A 24 70.06 68.68 -19.98
N GLY A 25 69.84 67.54 -19.32
CA GLY A 25 69.20 66.39 -19.94
C GLY A 25 67.85 66.76 -20.52
N GLN A 26 67.64 66.43 -21.80
CA GLN A 26 66.30 66.45 -22.34
C GLN A 26 65.49 65.41 -21.57
N LYS A 27 64.35 65.85 -21.03
CA LYS A 27 63.38 64.99 -20.38
C LYS A 27 63.13 63.80 -21.30
N GLY A 28 63.48 62.61 -20.85
CA GLY A 28 63.25 61.41 -21.65
C GLY A 28 61.80 61.38 -22.09
N ASP A 29 61.57 61.13 -23.37
CA ASP A 29 60.23 60.87 -23.87
C ASP A 29 59.59 59.83 -22.94
N PRO A 30 58.31 60.01 -22.54
CA PRO A 30 57.61 58.98 -21.78
C PRO A 30 57.86 57.66 -22.51
N GLY A 31 58.54 56.72 -21.84
CA GLY A 31 58.93 55.46 -22.47
C GLY A 31 57.69 54.92 -23.17
N GLN A 32 57.83 54.59 -24.46
CA GLN A 32 56.72 54.01 -25.21
C GLN A 32 56.12 52.95 -24.31
N LYS A 33 54.84 53.11 -23.95
CA LYS A 33 54.14 52.12 -23.13
C LYS A 33 54.38 50.81 -23.86
N GLY A 34 55.18 49.92 -23.25
CA GLY A 34 55.62 48.71 -23.93
C GLY A 34 54.40 48.08 -24.56
N ASP A 35 54.53 47.68 -25.84
CA ASP A 35 53.43 47.07 -26.57
C ASP A 35 52.74 46.10 -25.62
N PRO A 36 51.41 46.18 -25.44
CA PRO A 36 50.71 45.26 -24.57
C PRO A 36 51.22 43.86 -24.86
N GLY A 37 51.84 43.23 -23.86
CA GLY A 37 52.53 41.95 -24.07
C GLY A 37 51.60 41.06 -24.86
N SER A 38 52.10 40.47 -25.96
CA SER A 38 51.30 39.69 -26.89
C SER A 38 50.30 38.86 -26.09
N VAL A 39 49.01 39.02 -26.34
CA VAL A 39 47.97 38.24 -25.66
C VAL A 39 48.46 36.81 -25.68
N GLY A 40 48.72 36.25 -24.47
CA GLY A 40 49.25 34.89 -24.37
C GLY A 40 48.37 33.98 -25.22
N PRO A 41 48.93 32.94 -25.88
CA PRO A 41 48.13 32.06 -26.70
C PRO A 41 46.90 31.68 -25.88
N LYS A 42 45.72 31.88 -26.46
CA LYS A 42 44.46 31.47 -25.84
C LYS A 42 44.70 30.05 -25.36
N GLY A 43 44.61 29.83 -24.05
CA GLY A 43 44.88 28.51 -23.47
C GLY A 43 44.14 27.48 -24.29
N ASP A 44 44.80 26.37 -24.60
CA ASP A 44 44.19 25.31 -25.38
C ASP A 44 42.79 25.08 -24.84
N LYS A 45 41.80 25.01 -25.74
CA LYS A 45 40.44 24.67 -25.35
C LYS A 45 40.60 23.42 -24.48
N GLY A 46 40.24 23.52 -23.20
CA GLY A 46 40.35 22.39 -22.28
C GLY A 46 39.77 21.17 -22.99
N GLU A 47 40.47 20.04 -22.90
CA GLU A 47 40.00 18.78 -23.48
C GLU A 47 38.50 18.71 -23.23
N GLN A 48 37.72 18.50 -24.30
CA GLN A 48 36.28 18.37 -24.17
C GLN A 48 36.06 17.34 -23.09
N GLY A 49 35.65 17.80 -21.89
CA GLY A 49 35.56 16.94 -20.72
C GLY A 49 34.76 15.74 -21.15
N ASP A 50 35.39 14.58 -21.04
CA ASP A 50 34.92 13.31 -21.57
C ASP A 50 33.40 13.26 -21.49
N SER A 51 32.74 13.59 -22.62
CA SER A 51 31.33 13.28 -22.83
C SER A 51 31.32 11.80 -23.12
N PHE A 52 31.66 11.07 -22.08
CA PHE A 52 31.93 9.67 -22.09
C PHE A 52 31.16 9.20 -20.88
N TRP A 53 30.21 8.33 -21.16
CA TRP A 53 29.74 7.35 -20.23
C TRP A 53 30.96 6.73 -19.53
N SER A 54 31.38 7.31 -18.40
CA SER A 54 32.46 6.76 -17.62
C SER A 54 31.84 5.60 -16.86
N ASN A 55 32.01 4.41 -17.44
CA ASN A 55 31.69 3.16 -16.78
C ASN A 55 32.72 2.97 -15.66
N SER A 56 32.60 3.76 -14.59
CA SER A 56 33.07 3.31 -13.29
C SER A 56 32.23 2.06 -12.99
N GLY A 57 32.89 0.97 -12.59
CA GLY A 57 32.27 -0.36 -12.42
C GLY A 57 31.14 -0.46 -11.37
N SER A 58 30.47 0.65 -11.03
CA SER A 58 29.44 0.83 -10.03
C SER A 58 28.12 1.42 -10.56
N GLY A 59 27.95 1.59 -11.89
CA GLY A 59 26.62 1.71 -12.51
C GLY A 59 25.83 2.98 -12.19
N ILE A 60 26.50 4.11 -11.91
CA ILE A 60 25.86 5.43 -11.69
C ILE A 60 26.26 6.39 -12.81
N SER A 61 25.29 7.05 -13.44
CA SER A 61 25.46 8.04 -14.52
C SER A 61 24.74 9.34 -14.17
N TYR A 62 25.30 10.50 -14.54
CA TYR A 62 24.71 11.82 -14.30
C TYR A 62 24.79 12.71 -15.54
N ASP A 63 23.68 13.37 -15.90
CA ASP A 63 23.63 14.41 -16.95
C ASP A 63 22.57 15.47 -16.65
N GLY A 64 22.94 16.75 -16.75
CA GLY A 64 22.01 17.88 -16.69
C GLY A 64 21.08 17.94 -15.47
N GLY A 65 21.53 17.48 -14.29
CA GLY A 65 20.69 17.42 -13.08
C GLY A 65 19.92 16.11 -12.87
N ARG A 66 20.06 15.13 -13.76
CA ARG A 66 19.43 13.80 -13.68
C ARG A 66 20.49 12.75 -13.33
N VAL A 67 20.21 11.91 -12.34
CA VAL A 67 21.04 10.73 -11.98
C VAL A 67 20.31 9.48 -12.46
N SER A 68 21.00 8.61 -13.21
CA SER A 68 20.53 7.30 -13.66
C SER A 68 21.43 6.20 -13.10
N LEU A 69 20.86 5.06 -12.73
CA LEU A 69 21.61 3.88 -12.29
C LEU A 69 21.39 2.80 -13.36
N VAL A 70 22.40 2.52 -14.19
CA VAL A 70 22.21 1.72 -15.42
C VAL A 70 22.99 0.41 -15.32
N GLY A 71 22.25 -0.69 -15.32
CA GLY A 71 22.74 -2.05 -15.49
C GLY A 71 21.56 -3.02 -15.62
N THR A 72 21.64 -3.99 -16.52
CA THR A 72 20.71 -5.14 -16.51
C THR A 72 21.15 -6.08 -15.41
N PRO A 73 20.43 -6.19 -14.27
CA PRO A 73 20.79 -7.16 -13.24
C PRO A 73 20.73 -8.59 -13.80
N PRO A 74 21.56 -9.52 -13.31
CA PRO A 74 21.35 -10.94 -13.55
C PRO A 74 19.90 -11.33 -13.22
N ARG A 75 19.33 -12.30 -13.95
CA ARG A 75 17.96 -12.80 -13.68
C ARG A 75 17.78 -13.07 -12.18
N GLY A 76 16.80 -12.40 -11.56
CA GLY A 76 16.48 -12.56 -10.14
C GLY A 76 17.10 -11.51 -9.19
N MET A 77 17.81 -10.48 -9.67
CA MET A 77 18.29 -9.36 -8.83
C MET A 77 17.56 -8.04 -9.12
N SER A 78 17.38 -7.21 -8.08
CA SER A 78 16.71 -5.91 -8.15
C SER A 78 17.51 -4.89 -8.97
N LYS A 79 16.85 -4.11 -9.84
CA LYS A 79 17.47 -3.07 -10.69
C LYS A 79 18.07 -1.87 -9.93
N LEU A 80 17.67 -1.66 -8.69
CA LEU A 80 18.16 -0.61 -7.81
C LEU A 80 18.18 -1.14 -6.37
N ARG A 81 19.36 -1.17 -5.75
CA ARG A 81 19.56 -1.56 -4.34
C ARG A 81 20.15 -0.37 -3.59
N LEU A 82 19.36 0.28 -2.73
CA LEU A 82 19.82 1.34 -1.84
C LEU A 82 20.14 0.71 -0.48
N GLU A 83 21.42 0.43 -0.22
CA GLU A 83 21.88 -0.02 1.10
C GLU A 83 22.35 1.19 1.90
N THR A 84 21.78 1.39 3.09
CA THR A 84 22.32 2.33 4.07
C THR A 84 22.81 1.52 5.27
N SER A 85 24.04 1.76 5.72
CA SER A 85 24.50 1.25 7.01
C SER A 85 24.04 2.21 8.10
N VAL A 86 22.86 1.99 8.68
CA VAL A 86 22.45 2.74 9.88
C VAL A 86 22.09 1.75 10.99
N PRO A 87 22.78 1.81 12.14
CA PRO A 87 22.45 1.02 13.33
C PRO A 87 21.49 1.83 14.24
N ALA A 88 20.42 2.42 13.69
CA ALA A 88 19.49 3.23 14.48
C ALA A 88 18.03 2.83 14.25
N PRO A 89 17.22 2.69 15.32
CA PRO A 89 15.79 2.47 15.23
C PRO A 89 15.09 3.60 14.47
N GLY A 90 14.21 3.27 13.52
CA GLY A 90 13.28 4.23 12.93
C GLY A 90 13.62 4.78 11.54
N ALA A 91 14.57 4.21 10.81
CA ALA A 91 14.75 4.53 9.39
C ALA A 91 13.55 4.02 8.56
N LEU A 92 12.89 4.93 7.84
CA LEU A 92 11.82 4.62 6.89
C LEU A 92 12.44 4.22 5.55
N PHE A 93 12.43 2.94 5.22
CA PHE A 93 12.99 2.43 3.96
C PHE A 93 11.94 2.41 2.85
N TRP A 94 12.37 2.73 1.62
CA TRP A 94 11.63 2.48 0.39
C TRP A 94 12.37 1.41 -0.41
N ALA A 95 11.87 0.17 -0.40
CA ALA A 95 12.38 -0.89 -1.25
C ALA A 95 11.41 -1.11 -2.41
N ILE A 96 11.82 -0.76 -3.64
CA ILE A 96 11.19 -1.27 -4.86
C ILE A 96 11.88 -2.59 -5.19
N ASN A 97 11.27 -3.72 -4.83
CA ASN A 97 11.78 -5.00 -5.31
C ASN A 97 11.20 -5.27 -6.71
N THR A 98 12.10 -5.47 -7.67
CA THR A 98 11.79 -5.93 -9.03
C THR A 98 12.66 -7.15 -9.31
N ASP A 99 12.12 -8.35 -9.16
CA ASP A 99 12.85 -9.62 -9.35
C ASP A 99 13.06 -10.00 -10.82
N GLY A 100 12.98 -9.02 -11.74
CA GLY A 100 13.23 -9.22 -13.17
C GLY A 100 12.07 -9.89 -13.92
N GLY A 101 10.96 -10.19 -13.25
CA GLY A 101 9.70 -10.58 -13.87
C GLY A 101 8.55 -9.80 -13.26
N VAL A 102 8.26 -8.60 -13.78
CA VAL A 102 7.07 -7.74 -13.55
C VAL A 102 6.68 -7.33 -12.11
N ASN A 103 7.16 -8.03 -11.08
CA ASN A 103 6.77 -7.80 -9.69
C ASN A 103 7.36 -6.46 -9.20
N GLN A 104 6.50 -5.58 -8.69
CA GLN A 104 6.81 -4.30 -8.08
C GLN A 104 6.09 -4.23 -6.74
N SER A 105 6.86 -4.28 -5.65
CA SER A 105 6.33 -3.96 -4.33
C SER A 105 6.93 -2.66 -3.83
N VAL A 106 6.10 -1.79 -3.26
CA VAL A 106 6.55 -0.62 -2.48
C VAL A 106 6.19 -0.88 -1.03
N GLY A 107 7.23 -0.98 -0.19
CA GLY A 107 7.08 -1.24 1.23
C GLY A 107 7.68 -0.13 2.09
N PHE A 108 6.99 0.23 3.18
CA PHE A 108 7.55 1.01 4.29
C PHE A 108 7.71 0.10 5.51
N TYR A 109 8.89 0.09 6.11
CA TYR A 109 9.27 -0.86 7.17
C TYR A 109 9.83 -0.13 8.39
N LYS A 110 9.47 -0.60 9.59
CA LYS A 110 10.16 -0.24 10.83
C LYS A 110 11.25 -1.29 11.10
N VAL A 111 12.50 -0.85 11.21
CA VAL A 111 13.63 -1.68 11.64
C VAL A 111 13.85 -1.48 13.14
N GLU A 112 13.90 -2.58 13.91
CA GLU A 112 14.30 -2.58 15.32
C GLU A 112 15.78 -3.00 15.47
N ASP A 113 16.41 -2.62 16.59
CA ASP A 113 17.84 -2.86 16.83
C ASP A 113 18.19 -4.35 16.76
N GLY A 114 18.96 -4.72 15.75
CA GLY A 114 19.45 -6.08 15.57
C GLY A 114 19.28 -6.59 14.15
N GLY A 115 20.13 -6.11 13.24
CA GLY A 115 20.43 -6.75 11.96
C GLY A 115 19.28 -6.77 10.94
N TYR A 116 19.50 -6.09 9.82
CA TYR A 116 18.80 -6.40 8.58
C TYR A 116 18.96 -7.89 8.27
N ASN A 117 17.93 -8.70 8.56
CA ASN A 117 17.79 -10.03 8.00
C ASN A 117 16.39 -10.12 7.36
N PRO A 118 16.29 -10.12 6.01
CA PRO A 118 15.02 -10.30 5.31
C PRO A 118 14.30 -11.63 5.62
N ALA A 119 14.92 -12.52 6.41
CA ALA A 119 14.40 -13.84 6.75
C ALA A 119 13.91 -14.06 8.20
N THR A 120 14.20 -13.21 9.21
CA THR A 120 13.94 -13.64 10.62
C THR A 120 13.58 -12.56 11.66
N GLY A 121 13.26 -11.31 11.28
CA GLY A 121 12.94 -10.25 12.27
C GLY A 121 11.45 -9.88 12.37
N PRO A 122 10.90 -9.61 13.57
CA PRO A 122 9.56 -9.04 13.73
C PRO A 122 9.55 -7.58 13.25
N GLY A 123 8.60 -7.22 12.38
CA GLY A 123 8.44 -5.86 11.87
C GLY A 123 7.07 -5.63 11.22
N GLN A 124 6.53 -4.42 11.38
CA GLN A 124 5.31 -3.99 10.69
C GLN A 124 5.66 -3.48 9.29
N ALA A 125 4.89 -3.91 8.28
CA ALA A 125 5.06 -3.45 6.92
C ALA A 125 3.75 -2.87 6.37
N LEU A 126 3.85 -1.70 5.74
CA LEU A 126 2.85 -1.21 4.80
C LEU A 126 3.29 -1.63 3.40
N VAL A 127 2.56 -2.53 2.75
CA VAL A 127 2.99 -3.14 1.49
C VAL A 127 1.93 -2.94 0.42
N PHE A 128 2.38 -2.40 -0.72
CA PHE A 128 1.65 -2.38 -1.98
C PHE A 128 2.32 -3.36 -2.93
N SER A 129 1.57 -4.24 -3.60
CA SER A 129 2.13 -5.26 -4.52
C SER A 129 1.24 -5.38 -5.76
N ASN A 130 1.85 -5.33 -6.95
CA ASN A 130 1.15 -5.54 -8.22
C ASN A 130 1.17 -7.00 -8.68
N ASP A 131 2.05 -7.83 -8.14
CA ASP A 131 2.19 -9.26 -8.40
C ASP A 131 2.55 -10.00 -7.11
N GLY A 132 1.76 -11.03 -6.80
CA GLY A 132 1.69 -11.73 -5.52
C GLY A 132 2.96 -11.74 -4.69
N ASN A 133 2.99 -10.87 -3.69
CA ASN A 133 3.92 -10.96 -2.58
C ASN A 133 3.42 -12.01 -1.58
N ARG A 134 4.33 -12.67 -0.85
CA ARG A 134 4.00 -13.66 0.20
C ARG A 134 3.01 -13.14 1.24
N ALA A 135 2.97 -11.83 1.44
CA ALA A 135 2.07 -11.15 2.39
C ALA A 135 0.85 -10.46 1.74
N VAL A 136 0.87 -10.23 0.42
CA VAL A 136 -0.15 -9.46 -0.32
C VAL A 136 -0.38 -10.08 -1.69
N PRO A 137 -1.60 -10.54 -2.03
CA PRO A 137 -1.90 -11.05 -3.37
C PRO A 137 -1.64 -10.01 -4.46
N THR A 138 -1.51 -10.47 -5.71
CA THR A 138 -1.40 -9.64 -6.92
C THR A 138 -2.44 -8.50 -6.87
N GLY A 139 -2.02 -7.26 -7.15
CA GLY A 139 -2.89 -6.09 -7.15
C GLY A 139 -3.47 -5.67 -5.79
N GLY A 140 -2.93 -6.17 -4.67
CA GLY A 140 -3.47 -5.95 -3.33
C GLY A 140 -2.77 -4.86 -2.50
N PHE A 141 -3.39 -4.55 -1.35
CA PHE A 141 -2.87 -3.68 -0.30
C PHE A 141 -2.87 -4.42 1.03
N ALA A 142 -1.81 -4.29 1.83
CA ALA A 142 -1.84 -4.83 3.18
C ALA A 142 -1.07 -4.00 4.21
N ILE A 143 -1.59 -4.02 5.44
CA ILE A 143 -0.91 -3.65 6.66
C ILE A 143 -0.77 -4.92 7.48
N VAL A 144 0.41 -5.53 7.42
CA VAL A 144 0.64 -6.86 7.98
C VAL A 144 1.92 -6.88 8.79
N PRO A 145 1.96 -7.66 9.88
CA PRO A 145 3.23 -8.11 10.44
C PRO A 145 3.95 -8.98 9.41
N TRP A 146 5.29 -8.91 9.36
CA TRP A 146 6.09 -9.60 8.32
C TRP A 146 6.01 -11.14 8.38
N ALA A 147 5.63 -11.72 9.51
CA ALA A 147 5.50 -13.17 9.62
C ALA A 147 4.26 -13.68 8.86
N GLU A 148 4.49 -14.66 7.97
CA GLU A 148 3.54 -15.26 7.03
C GLU A 148 2.21 -15.73 7.66
N TRP A 149 2.20 -15.91 8.98
CA TRP A 149 1.12 -16.47 9.78
C TRP A 149 0.42 -15.46 10.68
N GLU A 150 0.80 -14.19 10.64
CA GLU A 150 0.27 -13.18 11.56
C GLU A 150 -0.92 -12.39 10.98
N ALA A 151 -1.80 -12.04 11.92
CA ALA A 151 -3.05 -11.34 11.73
C ALA A 151 -2.80 -9.86 11.36
N GLY A 152 -3.28 -9.43 10.19
CA GLY A 152 -3.18 -8.03 9.73
C GLY A 152 -4.39 -7.61 8.92
N ILE A 153 -4.37 -6.39 8.36
CA ILE A 153 -5.40 -5.91 7.43
C ILE A 153 -4.92 -6.18 6.00
N ARG A 154 -5.70 -6.92 5.22
CA ARG A 154 -5.40 -7.27 3.83
C ARG A 154 -6.58 -6.89 2.95
N ILE A 155 -6.33 -6.19 1.85
CA ILE A 155 -7.29 -5.88 0.80
C ILE A 155 -6.80 -6.59 -0.47
N MET A 156 -7.61 -7.53 -0.96
CA MET A 156 -7.28 -8.39 -2.09
C MET A 156 -8.02 -7.97 -3.35
N GLU A 157 -7.67 -8.61 -4.49
CA GLU A 157 -8.39 -8.42 -5.74
C GLU A 157 -9.89 -8.60 -5.58
N ARG A 158 -10.65 -7.88 -6.42
CA ARG A 158 -12.12 -7.81 -6.39
C ARG A 158 -12.69 -7.17 -5.12
N GLY A 159 -11.87 -6.68 -4.18
CA GLY A 159 -12.30 -5.91 -3.02
C GLY A 159 -12.61 -6.73 -1.77
N ASN A 160 -12.05 -7.94 -1.66
CA ASN A 160 -12.16 -8.73 -0.42
C ASN A 160 -11.22 -8.16 0.64
N VAL A 161 -11.72 -8.00 1.87
CA VAL A 161 -10.98 -7.42 2.99
C VAL A 161 -10.91 -8.42 4.15
N GLY A 162 -9.70 -8.78 4.56
CA GLY A 162 -9.44 -9.57 5.77
C GLY A 162 -8.91 -8.68 6.89
N VAL A 163 -9.50 -8.76 8.08
CA VAL A 163 -8.98 -8.09 9.30
C VAL A 163 -8.63 -9.16 10.32
N GLY A 164 -7.34 -9.34 10.56
CA GLY A 164 -6.80 -10.32 11.50
C GLY A 164 -6.88 -11.77 11.03
N VAL A 165 -7.42 -12.02 9.83
CA VAL A 165 -7.50 -13.36 9.25
C VAL A 165 -6.10 -13.83 8.85
N ARG A 166 -5.71 -15.02 9.32
CA ARG A 166 -4.43 -15.66 8.95
C ARG A 166 -4.56 -16.30 7.56
N HIS A 167 -3.48 -16.24 6.79
CA HIS A 167 -3.40 -16.80 5.43
C HIS A 167 -3.82 -18.29 5.36
N PRO A 168 -4.45 -18.78 4.27
CA PRO A 168 -4.83 -18.05 3.05
C PRO A 168 -6.21 -17.40 3.15
N ASP A 169 -6.31 -16.26 2.45
CA ASP A 169 -7.45 -15.47 1.97
C ASP A 169 -8.77 -15.42 2.80
N PRO A 170 -9.36 -14.23 3.05
CA PRO A 170 -10.70 -14.09 3.61
C PRO A 170 -11.76 -14.83 2.77
N ASN A 171 -12.56 -15.64 3.45
CA ASN A 171 -13.64 -16.45 2.85
C ASN A 171 -14.90 -15.62 2.55
N TYR A 172 -14.89 -14.34 2.94
CA TYR A 172 -15.97 -13.39 2.76
C TYR A 172 -15.44 -12.09 2.15
N ARG A 173 -16.35 -11.27 1.60
CA ARG A 173 -16.01 -9.92 1.12
C ARG A 173 -15.40 -9.05 2.22
N LEU A 174 -15.90 -9.21 3.44
CA LEU A 174 -15.27 -8.71 4.66
C LEU A 174 -15.23 -9.87 5.65
N ASP A 175 -14.03 -10.33 5.98
CA ASP A 175 -13.80 -11.42 6.93
C ASP A 175 -12.96 -10.89 8.09
N VAL A 176 -13.45 -11.07 9.32
CA VAL A 176 -12.83 -10.53 10.52
C VAL A 176 -12.60 -11.67 11.49
N ALA A 177 -11.33 -11.93 11.80
CA ALA A 177 -10.97 -12.84 12.87
C ALA A 177 -11.12 -12.12 14.22
N GLY A 178 -12.31 -12.25 14.82
CA GLY A 178 -12.63 -11.69 16.13
C GLY A 178 -13.97 -10.98 16.17
N THR A 179 -14.14 -10.10 17.16
CA THR A 179 -15.41 -9.41 17.42
C THR A 179 -15.48 -8.09 16.67
N ILE A 180 -16.58 -7.88 15.94
CA ILE A 180 -16.88 -6.58 15.31
C ILE A 180 -17.76 -5.77 16.27
N ARG A 181 -17.26 -4.63 16.75
CA ARG A 181 -18.04 -3.64 17.51
C ARG A 181 -18.40 -2.47 16.60
N GLY A 182 -19.69 -2.23 16.39
CA GLY A 182 -20.21 -1.10 15.65
C GLY A 182 -21.32 -0.40 16.43
N SER A 183 -21.59 0.87 16.12
CA SER A 183 -22.74 1.60 16.66
C SER A 183 -24.05 1.20 15.96
N ASN A 184 -24.00 0.88 14.66
CA ASN A 184 -25.14 0.43 13.89
C ASN A 184 -24.70 -0.42 12.68
N PHE A 185 -25.55 -1.38 12.28
CA PHE A 185 -25.37 -2.21 11.08
C PHE A 185 -26.66 -2.14 10.23
N VAL A 186 -26.60 -1.39 9.13
CA VAL A 186 -27.76 -1.16 8.25
C VAL A 186 -27.68 -2.09 7.05
N ASN A 187 -28.75 -2.86 6.80
CA ASN A 187 -28.88 -3.74 5.64
C ASN A 187 -29.92 -3.18 4.67
N GLY A 188 -29.55 -2.97 3.41
CA GLY A 188 -30.48 -2.55 2.36
C GLY A 188 -31.57 -3.61 2.13
N SER A 189 -32.84 -3.20 2.16
CA SER A 189 -34.00 -4.12 2.11
C SER A 189 -35.16 -3.57 1.26
N ASP A 190 -34.87 -2.62 0.37
CA ASP A 190 -35.85 -1.97 -0.52
C ASP A 190 -36.54 -2.97 -1.45
N ALA A 191 -37.87 -2.88 -1.59
CA ALA A 191 -38.65 -3.79 -2.42
C ALA A 191 -38.24 -3.75 -3.90
N ARG A 192 -37.75 -2.62 -4.42
CA ARG A 192 -37.29 -2.47 -5.81
C ARG A 192 -36.02 -3.26 -6.13
N LEU A 193 -35.28 -3.66 -5.09
CA LEU A 193 -34.06 -4.46 -5.19
C LEU A 193 -34.33 -5.95 -4.99
N LYS A 194 -35.60 -6.35 -4.84
CA LYS A 194 -36.04 -7.73 -4.59
C LYS A 194 -36.90 -8.23 -5.74
N LYS A 195 -36.82 -9.54 -5.98
CA LYS A 195 -37.67 -10.27 -6.92
C LYS A 195 -38.08 -11.60 -6.27
N ASP A 196 -39.12 -12.22 -6.81
CA ASP A 196 -39.60 -13.54 -6.38
C ASP A 196 -39.92 -13.61 -4.87
N ILE A 197 -40.59 -12.57 -4.34
CA ILE A 197 -40.91 -12.44 -2.92
C ILE A 197 -42.02 -13.42 -2.54
N GLN A 198 -41.70 -14.38 -1.68
CA GLN A 198 -42.64 -15.38 -1.17
C GLN A 198 -42.68 -15.37 0.37
N PRO A 199 -43.81 -15.71 1.01
CA PRO A 199 -43.88 -15.93 2.44
C PRO A 199 -42.98 -17.09 2.90
N LEU A 200 -42.52 -17.07 4.14
CA LEU A 200 -41.81 -18.19 4.74
C LEU A 200 -42.81 -19.30 5.10
N GLU A 201 -42.53 -20.52 4.66
CA GLU A 201 -43.40 -21.68 4.91
C GLU A 201 -43.00 -22.44 6.17
N ALA A 202 -43.98 -22.61 7.07
CA ALA A 202 -43.87 -23.35 8.34
C ALA A 202 -42.60 -23.03 9.17
N PRO A 203 -42.23 -21.74 9.36
CA PRO A 203 -41.05 -21.36 10.13
C PRO A 203 -41.07 -21.89 11.57
N LEU A 204 -42.24 -21.97 12.23
CA LEU A 204 -42.31 -22.47 13.61
C LEU A 204 -41.94 -23.96 13.69
N ASP A 205 -42.50 -24.79 12.81
CA ASP A 205 -42.24 -26.23 12.79
C ASP A 205 -40.77 -26.52 12.48
N LYS A 206 -40.18 -25.76 11.54
CA LYS A 206 -38.75 -25.85 11.21
C LYS A 206 -37.87 -25.46 12.39
N LEU A 207 -38.17 -24.33 13.07
CA LEU A 207 -37.43 -23.90 14.26
C LEU A 207 -37.55 -24.90 15.41
N ALA A 208 -38.71 -25.55 15.59
CA ALA A 208 -38.93 -26.55 16.63
C ALA A 208 -38.02 -27.79 16.48
N ARG A 209 -37.51 -28.06 15.27
CA ARG A 209 -36.55 -29.14 15.00
C ARG A 209 -35.10 -28.74 15.28
N LEU A 210 -34.83 -27.45 15.48
CA LEU A 210 -33.50 -26.93 15.75
C LEU A 210 -33.26 -26.80 17.26
N ARG A 211 -32.00 -26.99 17.67
CA ARG A 211 -31.61 -26.83 19.08
C ARG A 211 -30.87 -25.51 19.27
N GLY A 212 -31.33 -24.72 20.24
CA GLY A 212 -30.49 -23.71 20.88
C GLY A 212 -29.45 -24.40 21.75
N VAL A 213 -28.16 -24.14 21.50
CA VAL A 213 -27.05 -24.80 22.19
C VAL A 213 -26.18 -23.78 22.90
N SER A 214 -25.51 -24.23 23.95
CA SER A 214 -24.41 -23.51 24.57
C SER A 214 -23.11 -24.28 24.35
N TYR A 215 -22.05 -23.59 23.92
CA TYR A 215 -20.79 -24.22 23.52
C TYR A 215 -19.58 -23.39 23.96
N ARG A 216 -18.39 -23.98 23.80
CA ARG A 216 -17.10 -23.28 23.84
C ARG A 216 -16.34 -23.62 22.57
N TRP A 217 -15.52 -22.69 22.09
CA TRP A 217 -14.67 -22.98 20.95
C TRP A 217 -13.66 -24.08 21.29
N LYS A 218 -13.39 -24.96 20.32
CA LYS A 218 -12.28 -25.91 20.42
C LYS A 218 -10.93 -25.20 20.34
N ASP A 219 -10.90 -24.12 19.56
CA ASP A 219 -9.77 -23.22 19.44
C ASP A 219 -9.93 -22.09 20.46
N GLU A 220 -9.12 -22.10 21.51
CA GLU A 220 -9.17 -21.11 22.57
C GLU A 220 -8.79 -19.70 22.11
N GLU A 221 -8.09 -19.54 20.97
CA GLU A 221 -7.78 -18.22 20.41
C GLU A 221 -9.05 -17.51 19.91
N LYS A 222 -10.10 -18.26 19.55
CA LYS A 222 -11.39 -17.69 19.12
C LYS A 222 -12.26 -17.23 20.28
N GLY A 223 -12.05 -17.79 21.47
CA GLY A 223 -12.82 -17.48 22.66
C GLY A 223 -12.79 -18.60 23.68
N ARG A 224 -12.54 -18.26 24.94
CA ARG A 224 -12.54 -19.21 26.07
C ARG A 224 -13.88 -19.27 26.81
N GLU A 225 -14.69 -18.25 26.61
CA GLU A 225 -15.97 -18.12 27.27
C GLU A 225 -17.03 -19.02 26.65
N ARG A 226 -18.09 -19.25 27.42
CA ARG A 226 -19.23 -20.03 26.98
C ARG A 226 -20.13 -19.14 26.15
N GLU A 227 -20.43 -19.58 24.93
CA GLU A 227 -21.31 -18.90 23.98
C GLU A 227 -22.65 -19.61 23.85
N ILE A 228 -23.60 -18.93 23.21
CA ILE A 228 -24.93 -19.45 22.86
C ILE A 228 -25.12 -19.28 21.36
N GLY A 229 -25.70 -20.29 20.72
CA GLY A 229 -26.00 -20.23 19.30
C GLY A 229 -26.74 -21.47 18.82
N VAL A 230 -26.56 -21.75 17.53
CA VAL A 230 -27.13 -22.91 16.84
C VAL A 230 -26.02 -23.71 16.15
N ILE A 231 -26.30 -24.97 15.83
CA ILE A 231 -25.42 -25.79 15.01
C ILE A 231 -25.72 -25.55 13.53
N ALA A 232 -24.75 -25.04 12.76
CA ALA A 232 -24.93 -24.67 11.36
C ALA A 232 -25.40 -25.84 10.49
N GLN A 233 -24.95 -27.05 10.79
CA GLN A 233 -25.35 -28.28 10.09
C GLN A 233 -26.81 -28.68 10.34
N GLU A 234 -27.37 -28.31 11.50
CA GLU A 234 -28.80 -28.50 11.77
C GLU A 234 -29.59 -27.41 11.04
N MET A 235 -29.12 -26.16 11.11
CA MET A 235 -29.73 -25.02 10.43
C MET A 235 -29.82 -25.23 8.91
N GLU A 236 -28.76 -25.75 8.28
CA GLU A 236 -28.72 -25.96 6.82
C GLU A 236 -29.81 -26.92 6.31
N LYS A 237 -30.24 -27.89 7.13
CA LYS A 237 -31.29 -28.84 6.74
C LYS A 237 -32.66 -28.19 6.63
N GLU A 238 -32.93 -27.22 7.50
CA GLU A 238 -34.24 -26.56 7.60
C GLU A 238 -34.29 -25.22 6.85
N PHE A 239 -33.16 -24.50 6.86
CA PHE A 239 -32.96 -23.16 6.29
C PHE A 239 -31.57 -23.06 5.60
N PRO A 240 -31.38 -23.73 4.45
CA PRO A 240 -30.10 -23.69 3.73
C PRO A 240 -29.68 -22.27 3.34
N GLU A 241 -30.63 -21.36 3.10
CA GLU A 241 -30.40 -19.95 2.75
C GLU A 241 -29.78 -19.11 3.89
N LEU A 242 -29.80 -19.61 5.13
CA LEU A 242 -29.17 -19.00 6.29
C LEU A 242 -27.74 -19.47 6.51
N VAL A 243 -27.28 -20.48 5.77
CA VAL A 243 -25.97 -21.09 5.97
C VAL A 243 -25.09 -20.83 4.76
N SER A 244 -23.83 -20.49 5.02
CA SER A 244 -22.79 -20.41 4.01
C SER A 244 -21.69 -21.40 4.37
N THR A 245 -21.09 -22.03 3.36
CA THR A 245 -19.98 -22.96 3.53
C THR A 245 -18.75 -22.35 2.86
N ASP A 246 -17.63 -22.29 3.57
CA ASP A 246 -16.36 -21.82 3.02
C ASP A 246 -15.64 -22.91 2.21
N ASP A 247 -14.54 -22.54 1.56
CA ASP A 247 -13.75 -23.45 0.71
C ASP A 247 -13.14 -24.63 1.48
N LYS A 248 -13.09 -24.56 2.81
CA LYS A 248 -12.60 -25.61 3.71
C LYS A 248 -13.73 -26.48 4.26
N GLY A 249 -14.99 -26.19 3.92
CA GLY A 249 -16.17 -26.91 4.40
C GLY A 249 -16.69 -26.44 5.76
N TYR A 250 -16.13 -25.38 6.35
CA TYR A 250 -16.69 -24.79 7.57
C TYR A 250 -17.95 -23.99 7.25
N LYS A 251 -18.94 -24.09 8.14
CA LYS A 251 -20.27 -23.50 7.96
C LYS A 251 -20.49 -22.34 8.91
N SER A 252 -21.10 -21.28 8.39
CA SER A 252 -21.43 -20.05 9.11
C SER A 252 -22.91 -19.73 8.97
N VAL A 253 -23.51 -19.13 10.00
CA VAL A 253 -24.95 -18.82 10.05
C VAL A 253 -25.18 -17.31 9.96
N ALA A 254 -26.09 -16.90 9.08
CA ALA A 254 -26.54 -15.52 8.93
C ALA A 254 -27.56 -15.13 10.00
N TYR A 255 -27.11 -15.01 11.27
CA TYR A 255 -27.97 -14.68 12.41
C TYR A 255 -28.87 -13.45 12.20
N GLY A 256 -28.40 -12.42 11.49
CA GLY A 256 -29.21 -11.23 11.20
C GLY A 256 -30.48 -11.54 10.39
N LYS A 257 -30.43 -12.52 9.49
CA LYS A 257 -31.59 -12.95 8.69
C LYS A 257 -32.56 -13.84 9.47
N LEU A 258 -32.11 -14.48 10.56
CA LEU A 258 -32.94 -15.31 11.43
C LEU A 258 -34.09 -14.51 12.07
N THR A 259 -33.93 -13.20 12.23
CA THR A 259 -34.97 -12.30 12.76
C THR A 259 -36.28 -12.36 11.97
N ALA A 260 -36.22 -12.49 10.63
CA ALA A 260 -37.42 -12.61 9.80
C ALA A 260 -38.12 -13.97 10.00
N VAL A 261 -37.34 -15.05 10.17
CA VAL A 261 -37.85 -16.39 10.46
C VAL A 261 -38.54 -16.41 11.82
N LEU A 262 -37.88 -15.86 12.85
CA LEU A 262 -38.42 -15.75 14.20
C LEU A 262 -39.71 -14.91 14.23
N MET A 263 -39.75 -13.81 13.48
CA MET A 263 -40.94 -12.96 13.36
C MET A 263 -42.14 -13.74 12.80
N GLU A 264 -41.95 -14.51 11.72
CA GLU A 264 -43.06 -15.29 11.14
C GLU A 264 -43.45 -16.46 12.05
N ALA A 265 -42.49 -17.14 12.69
CA ALA A 265 -42.79 -18.19 13.67
C ALA A 265 -43.59 -17.66 14.87
N MET A 266 -43.28 -16.46 15.37
CA MET A 266 -44.05 -15.81 16.43
C MET A 266 -45.49 -15.50 15.99
N LYS A 267 -45.70 -15.09 14.73
CA LYS A 267 -47.06 -14.89 14.18
C LYS A 267 -47.84 -16.21 14.09
N GLU A 268 -47.19 -17.29 13.68
CA GLU A 268 -47.80 -18.63 13.68
C GLU A 268 -48.17 -19.09 15.10
N GLN A 269 -47.25 -18.91 16.05
CA GLN A 269 -47.50 -19.23 17.45
C GLN A 269 -48.66 -18.42 18.03
N GLN A 270 -48.73 -17.11 17.71
CA GLN A 270 -49.81 -16.24 18.16
C GLN A 270 -51.18 -16.70 17.63
N LYS A 271 -51.27 -17.10 16.35
CA LYS A 271 -52.50 -17.68 15.79
C LYS A 271 -52.91 -18.97 16.50
N ALA A 272 -51.94 -19.83 16.84
CA ALA A 272 -52.22 -21.05 17.59
C ALA A 272 -52.78 -20.75 18.99
N ILE A 273 -52.23 -19.74 19.67
CA ILE A 273 -52.72 -19.29 20.99
C ILE A 273 -54.15 -18.77 20.89
N GLU A 274 -54.46 -17.94 19.91
CA GLU A 274 -55.82 -17.40 19.69
C GLU A 274 -56.84 -18.50 19.39
N ALA A 275 -56.46 -19.49 18.57
CA ALA A 275 -57.29 -20.65 18.28
C ALA A 275 -57.54 -21.51 19.55
N GLN A 276 -56.52 -21.70 20.38
CA GLN A 276 -56.65 -22.41 21.64
C GLN A 276 -57.54 -21.66 22.63
N GLN A 277 -57.39 -20.34 22.76
CA GLN A 277 -58.25 -19.51 23.62
C GLN A 277 -59.70 -19.57 23.18
N SER A 278 -59.96 -19.47 21.88
CA SER A 278 -61.31 -19.59 21.32
C SER A 278 -61.95 -20.93 21.66
N ARG A 279 -61.16 -22.01 21.61
CA ARG A 279 -61.61 -23.35 21.99
C ARG A 279 -61.89 -23.46 23.49
N ILE A 280 -61.05 -22.88 24.34
CA ILE A 280 -61.24 -22.86 25.79
C ILE A 280 -62.54 -22.12 26.13
N SER A 281 -62.76 -20.91 25.59
CA SER A 281 -63.98 -20.15 25.85
C SER A 281 -65.24 -20.88 25.41
N ARG A 282 -65.18 -21.60 24.27
CA ARG A 282 -66.29 -22.44 23.82
C ARG A 282 -66.57 -23.60 24.77
N LEU A 283 -65.52 -24.31 25.20
CA LEU A 283 -65.66 -25.43 26.13
C LEU A 283 -66.17 -24.97 27.51
N GLU A 284 -65.75 -23.81 27.98
CA GLU A 284 -66.25 -23.20 29.22
C GLU A 284 -67.75 -22.88 29.11
N ALA A 285 -68.21 -22.34 27.97
CA ALA A 285 -69.63 -22.09 27.74
C ALA A 285 -70.46 -23.39 27.69
N GLU A 286 -69.97 -24.43 27.00
CA GLU A 286 -70.63 -25.74 26.93
C GLU A 286 -70.72 -26.42 28.32
N LEU A 287 -69.69 -26.27 29.16
CA LEU A 287 -69.68 -26.79 30.53
C LEU A 287 -70.69 -26.09 31.43
N GLU A 288 -70.83 -24.77 31.30
CA GLU A 288 -71.81 -24.01 32.08
C GLU A 288 -73.24 -24.42 31.71
N GLU A 289 -73.53 -24.58 30.42
CA GLU A 289 -74.82 -25.08 29.95
C GLU A 289 -75.14 -26.48 30.52
N LEU A 290 -74.16 -27.38 30.55
CA LEU A 290 -74.34 -28.72 31.11
C LEU A 290 -74.57 -28.69 32.63
N ARG A 291 -73.87 -27.81 33.36
CA ARG A 291 -74.08 -27.64 34.81
C ARG A 291 -75.49 -27.14 35.11
N ASP A 292 -75.97 -26.17 34.35
CA ASP A 292 -77.35 -25.66 34.45
C ASP A 292 -78.40 -26.74 34.16
N ARG A 293 -78.08 -27.70 33.29
CA ARG A 293 -78.96 -28.83 32.96
C ARG A 293 -78.99 -29.92 34.02
N ILE A 294 -77.90 -30.14 34.76
CA ILE A 294 -77.82 -31.17 35.82
C ILE A 294 -78.29 -30.61 37.17
N GLY A 295 -78.16 -29.30 37.39
CA GLY A 295 -78.63 -28.62 38.61
C GLY A 295 -80.14 -28.34 38.67
N LYS A 296 -80.89 -28.65 37.60
CA LYS A 296 -82.36 -28.62 37.55
C LYS A 296 -82.92 -30.04 37.60
#